data_AF-A0A2T0VBC8-F1
#
_entry.id   AF-A0A2T0VBC8-F1
#
_cell.length_a   1.000
_cell.length_b   1.000
_cell.length_c   1.000
_cell.angle_alpha   90.00
_cell.angle_beta   90.00
_cell.angle_gamma   90.00
#
_symmetry.space_group_name_H-M   'P 1'
#
loop_
_entity.id
_entity.type
_entity.pdbx_description
1 polymer ?
#
loop_
_entity_poly.entity_id
_entity_poly.type
_entity_poly.pdbx_seq_one_letter_code
_entity_poly.pdbx_strand_id
1 'polypeptide(L)' 'MTVRQRLEVMELSDHEWRVCDADLPQGDAQRVLGYVEKRGWHYELTRLRSPGERLRFGSLTDSLAALNNA' A
#
# COMPACT_ATOMS: atom_id res chain seq x y z
N MET A 1 9.16 -17.42 9.03
CA MET A 1 8.26 -17.82 7.93
C MET A 1 7.60 -16.54 7.44
N THR A 2 8.13 -15.93 6.37
CA THR A 2 7.59 -14.67 5.85
C THR A 2 6.37 -15.00 5.01
N VAL A 3 5.17 -14.67 5.51
CA VAL A 3 3.94 -14.82 4.73
C VAL A 3 3.97 -13.75 3.65
N ARG A 4 4.05 -14.14 2.38
CA ARG A 4 3.81 -13.23 1.26
C ARG A 4 2.32 -12.93 1.23
N GLN A 5 1.95 -11.70 1.54
CA GLN A 5 0.57 -11.24 1.42
C GLN A 5 0.25 -10.99 -0.05
N ARG A 6 -0.94 -11.41 -0.51
CA ARG A 6 -1.41 -11.08 -1.85
C ARG A 6 -2.01 -9.68 -1.81
N LEU A 7 -1.47 -8.76 -2.61
CA LEU A 7 -1.96 -7.37 -2.64
C LEU A 7 -3.06 -7.19 -3.70
N GLU A 8 -4.15 -6.54 -3.31
CA GLU A 8 -5.13 -5.93 -4.20
C GLU A 8 -4.83 -4.43 -4.26
N VAL A 9 -4.54 -3.90 -5.44
CA VAL A 9 -4.25 -2.47 -5.65
C VAL A 9 -5.43 -1.85 -6.40
N MET A 10 -6.10 -0.90 -5.77
CA MET A 10 -7.23 -0.18 -6.35
C MET A 10 -6.82 1.26 -6.65
N GLU A 11 -6.97 1.66 -7.90
CA GLU A 11 -6.88 3.07 -8.30
C GLU A 11 -8.05 3.86 -7.69
N LEU A 12 -7.73 4.96 -7.02
CA LEU A 12 -8.70 5.95 -6.55
C LEU A 12 -8.71 7.17 -7.48
N SER A 13 -7.56 7.50 -8.06
CA SER A 13 -7.33 8.54 -9.06
C SER A 13 -6.13 8.16 -9.94
N ASP A 14 -5.70 9.05 -10.82
CA ASP A 14 -4.48 8.90 -11.64
C ASP A 14 -3.18 9.04 -10.83
N HIS A 15 -3.27 9.45 -9.56
CA HIS A 15 -2.13 9.64 -8.67
C HIS A 15 -2.30 9.00 -7.29
N GLU A 16 -3.41 8.29 -7.01
CA GLU A 16 -3.67 7.69 -5.71
C GLU A 16 -4.15 6.24 -5.85
N TRP A 17 -3.60 5.38 -5.00
CA TRP A 17 -3.94 3.97 -4.91
C TRP A 17 -4.20 3.57 -3.47
N ARG A 18 -5.27 2.79 -3.27
CA ARG A 18 -5.50 2.05 -2.03
C ARG A 18 -4.94 0.65 -2.19
N VAL A 19 -4.15 0.20 -1.21
CA VAL A 19 -3.58 -1.14 -1.19
C VAL A 19 -4.24 -1.96 -0.10
N CYS A 20 -4.80 -3.10 -0.49
CA CYS A 20 -5.49 -4.02 0.39
C CYS A 20 -4.80 -5.39 0.41
N ASP A 21 -4.97 -6.10 1.52
CA ASP A 21 -4.79 -7.55 1.60
C ASP A 21 -5.94 -8.22 0.83
N ALA A 22 -5.60 -8.94 -0.23
CA ALA A 22 -6.55 -9.58 -1.13
C ALA A 22 -7.12 -10.89 -0.55
N ASP A 23 -6.55 -11.39 0.54
CA ASP A 23 -7.00 -12.61 1.20
C ASP A 23 -8.08 -12.31 2.26
N LEU A 24 -8.29 -11.02 2.60
CA LEU A 24 -9.33 -10.57 3.52
C LEU A 24 -10.63 -10.19 2.78
N PRO A 25 -11.81 -10.44 3.39
CA PRO A 25 -13.10 -10.10 2.78
C PRO A 25 -13.25 -8.60 2.48
N GLN A 26 -14.01 -8.25 1.44
CA GLN A 26 -14.21 -6.84 1.06
C GLN A 26 -14.82 -5.97 2.18
N GLY A 27 -15.67 -6.56 3.03
CA GLY A 27 -16.27 -5.85 4.18
C GLY A 27 -15.32 -5.67 5.37
N ASP A 28 -14.16 -6.31 5.37
CA ASP A 28 -13.21 -6.22 6.46
C ASP A 28 -12.35 -4.96 6.34
N ALA A 29 -12.52 -4.02 7.28
CA ALA A 29 -11.74 -2.79 7.31
C ALA A 29 -10.24 -3.04 7.53
N GLN A 30 -9.86 -4.15 8.16
CA GLN A 30 -8.46 -4.54 8.33
C GLN A 30 -7.78 -4.81 6.99
N ARG A 31 -8.53 -5.10 5.91
CA ARG A 31 -7.93 -5.34 4.59
C ARG A 31 -7.07 -4.19 4.11
N VAL A 32 -7.35 -2.94 4.51
CA VAL A 32 -6.57 -1.80 4.01
C VAL A 32 -5.21 -1.75 4.70
N LEU A 33 -4.15 -1.97 3.92
CA LEU A 33 -2.77 -1.97 4.41
C LEU A 33 -2.15 -0.58 4.36
N GLY A 34 -2.49 0.19 3.34
CA GLY A 34 -1.97 1.54 3.14
C GLY A 34 -2.52 2.24 1.92
N TYR A 35 -2.04 3.47 1.74
CA TYR A 35 -2.29 4.31 0.58
C TYR A 35 -0.97 4.67 -0.06
N VAL A 36 -0.92 4.61 -1.40
CA VAL A 36 0.18 5.15 -2.18
C VAL A 36 -0.31 6.37 -2.91
N GLU A 37 0.46 7.46 -2.84
CA GLU A 37 0.18 8.68 -3.58
C GLU A 37 1.41 9.10 -4.39
N LYS A 38 1.22 9.44 -5.67
CA LYS A 38 2.25 10.03 -6.50
C LYS A 38 2.31 11.53 -6.25
N ARG A 39 3.48 12.01 -5.81
CA ARG A 39 3.76 13.43 -5.55
C ARG A 39 4.95 13.86 -6.42
N GLY A 40 4.66 14.56 -7.52
CA GLY A 40 5.70 14.98 -8.46
C GLY A 40 6.42 13.78 -9.09
N TRP A 41 7.68 13.57 -8.68
CA TRP A 41 8.55 12.52 -9.22
C TRP A 41 8.69 11.29 -8.31
N HIS A 42 8.06 11.29 -7.14
CA HIS A 42 8.13 10.18 -6.18
C HIS A 42 6.74 9.67 -5.78
N TYR A 43 6.73 8.51 -5.12
CA TYR A 43 5.55 7.88 -4.54
C TYR A 43 5.69 7.87 -3.02
N GLU A 44 4.65 8.30 -2.32
CA GLU A 44 4.56 8.26 -0.86
C GLU A 44 3.64 7.13 -0.42
N LEU A 45 4.18 6.17 0.34
CA LEU A 45 3.39 5.14 1.02
C LEU A 45 3.04 5.62 2.42
N THR A 46 1.75 5.70 2.73
CA THR A 46 1.23 5.85 4.10
C THR A 46 0.72 4.49 4.58
N ARG A 47 1.36 3.91 5.59
CA ARG A 47 0.91 2.67 6.22
C ARG A 47 -0.19 2.95 7.24
N LEU A 48 -1.29 2.21 7.19
CA LEU A 48 -2.37 2.37 8.16
C LEU A 48 -2.16 1.57 9.45
N ARG A 49 -1.44 0.45 9.37
CA ARG A 49 -1.15 -0.41 10.52
C ARG A 49 0.09 0.03 11.32
N SER A 50 0.85 0.99 10.80
CA SER A 50 2.05 1.57 11.44
C SER A 50 1.88 3.09 11.53
N PRO A 51 1.31 3.61 12.63
CA PRO A 51 1.01 5.03 12.77
C PRO A 51 2.25 5.90 12.56
N GLY A 52 2.14 6.94 11.72
CA GLY A 52 3.19 7.94 11.51
C GLY A 52 4.30 7.55 10.54
N GLU A 53 4.27 6.35 9.95
CA GLU A 53 5.27 5.94 8.97
C GLU A 53 4.83 6.33 7.56
N ARG A 54 5.54 7.31 6.97
CA ARG A 54 5.43 7.65 5.56
C ARG A 54 6.76 7.41 4.86
N LEU A 55 6.76 6.50 3.89
CA LEU A 55 7.95 6.10 3.15
C LEU A 55 7.90 6.67 1.73
N ARG A 56 9.06 7.01 1.17
CA ARG A 56 9.18 7.58 -0.19
C ARG A 56 9.91 6.63 -1.12
N PHE A 57 9.41 6.49 -2.34
CA PHE A 57 9.93 5.59 -3.35
C PHE A 57 10.00 6.26 -4.71
N GLY A 58 10.93 5.81 -5.56
CA GLY A 58 11.04 6.27 -6.94
C GLY A 58 9.99 5.65 -7.88
N SER A 59 9.35 4.56 -7.47
CA SER A 59 8.35 3.86 -8.27
C SER A 59 7.17 3.35 -7.43
N LEU A 60 6.02 3.17 -8.08
CA LEU A 60 4.85 2.52 -7.47
C LEU A 60 5.20 1.09 -7.03
N THR A 61 5.91 0.33 -7.87
CA THR A 61 6.31 -1.05 -7.59
C THR A 61 7.12 -1.18 -6.30
N ASP A 62 8.10 -0.31 -6.08
CA ASP A 62 8.92 -0.34 -4.86
C ASP A 62 8.09 -0.04 -3.61
N SER A 63 7.13 0.89 -3.72
CA SER A 63 6.23 1.21 -2.62
C SER A 63 5.33 0.03 -2.24
N LEU A 64 4.86 -0.75 -3.22
CA LEU A 64 4.09 -1.97 -2.99
C LEU A 64 4.96 -3.08 -2.38
N ALA A 65 6.21 -3.23 -2.84
CA ALA A 65 7.14 -4.22 -2.30
C ALA A 65 7.45 -3.98 -0.80
N ALA A 66 7.41 -2.72 -0.35
CA ALA A 66 7.60 -2.38 1.06
C ALA A 66 6.43 -2.86 1.95
N LEU A 67 5.25 -3.13 1.41
CA LEU A 67 4.14 -3.72 2.17
C LEU A 67 4.25 -5.24 2.34
N ASN A 68 4.97 -5.92 1.45
CA ASN A 68 5.17 -7.37 1.50
C ASN A 68 6.31 -7.83 2.42
N ASN A 69 7.16 -6.91 2.89
CA ASN A 69 8.32 -7.20 3.73
C ASN A 69 8.19 -6.65 5.16
N ALA A 70 6.99 -6.22 5.56
CA ALA A 70 6.69 -5.69 6.90
C ALA A 70 6.23 -6.78 7.87
#